data_AF-A0A1I7CQL1-F1
#
_entry.id   AF-A0A1I7CQL1-F1
#
_cell.length_a   1.000
_cell.length_b   1.000
_cell.length_c   1.000
_cell.angle_alpha   90.00
_cell.angle_beta   90.00
_cell.angle_gamma   90.00
#
_symmetry.space_group_name_H-M   'P 1'
#
loop_
_entity.id
_entity.type
_entity.pdbx_description
1 polymer ?
#
loop_
_entity_poly.entity_id
_entity_poly.type
_entity_poly.pdbx_seq_one_letter_code
_entity_poly.pdbx_strand_id
1 'polypeptide(L)'
;MLTSVATSEIPLPRAPRESRLPRRTHVVVPLVIIDVTVPGTSSAHGRRALHTALGDDLRLYVVTVDQQHERVTFRVEVTSRTLDDVIGLLTCALDRATLGRAQTTVIRRPRDY
;
A
#
# COMPACT_ATOMS: atom_id res chain seq x y z
N MET A 1 -40.39 73.06 -7.95
CA MET A 1 -39.14 72.33 -8.25
C MET A 1 -39.11 71.12 -7.33
N LEU A 2 -39.51 69.96 -7.86
CA LEU A 2 -39.75 68.72 -7.12
C LEU A 2 -38.44 67.93 -6.92
N THR A 3 -38.40 67.25 -5.78
CA THR A 3 -37.39 66.37 -5.17
C THR A 3 -36.84 65.25 -6.06
N SER A 4 -35.60 64.80 -5.83
CA SER A 4 -35.29 63.39 -5.55
C SER A 4 -33.83 63.16 -5.16
N VAL A 5 -33.65 62.68 -3.92
CA VAL A 5 -32.43 62.07 -3.39
C VAL A 5 -32.45 60.59 -3.79
N ALA A 6 -31.39 60.11 -4.44
CA ALA A 6 -31.21 58.69 -4.75
C ALA A 6 -30.17 58.07 -3.80
N THR A 7 -30.70 57.35 -2.82
CA THR A 7 -30.22 56.17 -2.08
C THR A 7 -28.77 55.70 -2.27
N SER A 8 -28.05 55.66 -1.14
CA SER A 8 -26.81 54.90 -0.90
C SER A 8 -27.02 53.39 -1.06
N GLU A 9 -26.20 52.72 -1.87
CA GLU A 9 -26.13 51.27 -1.94
C GLU A 9 -25.25 50.73 -0.81
N ILE A 10 -25.87 49.96 0.09
CA ILE A 10 -25.21 49.24 1.18
C ILE A 10 -24.59 47.96 0.59
N PRO A 11 -23.27 47.71 0.73
CA PRO A 11 -22.69 46.44 0.32
C PRO A 11 -23.10 45.35 1.32
N LEU A 12 -23.88 44.37 0.85
CA LEU A 12 -24.20 43.17 1.62
C LEU A 12 -22.91 42.38 1.96
N PRO A 13 -22.77 41.85 3.18
CA PRO A 13 -21.60 41.08 3.58
C PRO A 13 -21.57 39.73 2.84
N ARG A 14 -20.50 39.48 2.07
CA ARG A 14 -20.24 38.17 1.47
C ARG A 14 -20.08 37.13 2.58
N ALA A 15 -20.95 36.12 2.57
CA ALA A 15 -20.83 34.95 3.41
C ALA A 15 -19.42 34.32 3.28
N PRO A 16 -18.84 33.82 4.39
CA PRO A 16 -17.54 33.17 4.34
C PRO A 16 -17.66 31.91 3.48
N ARG A 17 -16.82 31.82 2.44
CA ARG A 17 -16.69 30.61 1.64
C ARG A 17 -16.20 29.52 2.60
N GLU A 18 -17.08 28.57 2.91
CA GLU A 18 -16.68 27.31 3.54
C GLU A 18 -15.49 26.77 2.76
N SER A 19 -14.35 26.73 3.44
CA SER A 19 -13.14 26.14 2.89
C SER A 19 -13.43 24.66 2.71
N ARG A 20 -13.80 24.27 1.48
CA ARG A 20 -13.88 22.87 1.07
C ARG A 20 -12.50 22.28 1.29
N LEU A 21 -12.33 21.63 2.45
CA LEU A 21 -11.16 20.82 2.73
C LEU A 21 -10.97 19.90 1.52
N PRO A 22 -9.78 19.87 0.89
CA PRO A 22 -9.56 18.97 -0.23
C PRO A 22 -9.83 17.56 0.26
N ARG A 23 -10.87 16.92 -0.28
CA ARG A 23 -11.16 15.50 -0.01
C ARG A 23 -9.86 14.74 -0.29
N ARG A 24 -9.25 14.19 0.77
CA ARG A 24 -8.08 13.33 0.61
C ARG A 24 -8.52 12.11 -0.21
N THR A 25 -8.19 12.14 -1.49
CA THR A 25 -8.40 11.07 -2.47
C THR A 25 -7.45 9.89 -2.27
N HIS A 26 -6.50 10.01 -1.33
CA HIS A 26 -5.48 9.01 -1.06
C HIS A 26 -5.48 8.61 0.43
N VAL A 27 -5.32 7.31 0.70
CA VAL A 27 -5.04 6.75 2.02
C VAL A 27 -3.55 6.48 2.14
N VAL A 28 -2.98 6.76 3.31
CA VAL A 28 -1.63 6.31 3.66
C VAL A 28 -1.77 4.92 4.27
N VAL A 29 -1.15 3.91 3.66
CA VAL A 29 -1.19 2.52 4.11
C VAL A 29 0.22 2.02 4.41
N PRO A 30 0.40 1.14 5.42
CA PRO A 30 1.68 0.49 5.65
C PRO A 30 2.02 -0.43 4.48
N LEU A 31 3.31 -0.50 4.16
CA LEU A 31 3.90 -1.37 3.16
C LEU A 31 5.08 -2.12 3.79
N VAL A 32 5.00 -3.44 3.77
CA VAL A 32 6.08 -4.34 4.17
C VAL A 32 6.73 -4.89 2.93
N ILE A 33 8.05 -4.79 2.86
CA ILE A 33 8.87 -5.33 1.78
C ILE A 33 9.82 -6.34 2.39
N ILE A 34 9.75 -7.61 1.96
CA ILE A 34 10.60 -8.68 2.49
C ILE A 34 11.14 -9.57 1.37
N ASP A 35 12.43 -9.90 1.44
CA ASP A 35 13.01 -10.95 0.61
C ASP A 35 12.72 -12.32 1.22
N VAL A 36 12.21 -13.26 0.42
CA VAL A 36 11.92 -14.63 0.83
C VAL A 36 12.61 -15.59 -0.13
N THR A 37 13.53 -16.38 0.37
CA THR A 37 14.16 -17.46 -0.41
C THR A 37 13.44 -18.77 -0.12
N VAL A 38 12.86 -19.37 -1.15
CA VAL A 38 12.11 -20.62 -1.09
C VAL A 38 12.93 -21.73 -1.75
N PRO A 39 13.02 -22.92 -1.14
CA PRO A 39 13.67 -24.06 -1.78
C PRO A 39 12.90 -24.55 -3.01
N GLY A 40 13.63 -25.14 -3.95
CA GLY A 40 13.16 -25.54 -5.26
C GLY A 40 13.55 -24.53 -6.34
N THR A 41 13.35 -24.94 -7.60
CA THR A 41 13.66 -24.13 -8.80
C THR A 41 12.41 -23.57 -9.47
N SER A 42 11.22 -24.02 -9.05
CA SER A 42 9.95 -23.59 -9.63
C SER A 42 9.45 -22.31 -8.97
N SER A 43 9.62 -21.19 -9.68
CA SER A 43 9.07 -19.90 -9.25
C SER A 43 7.54 -19.94 -9.17
N ALA A 44 6.87 -20.74 -10.00
CA ALA A 44 5.42 -20.91 -9.97
C ALA A 44 4.94 -21.56 -8.67
N HIS A 45 5.67 -22.56 -8.17
CA HIS A 45 5.34 -23.20 -6.89
C HIS A 45 5.52 -22.22 -5.72
N GLY A 46 6.65 -21.51 -5.69
CA GLY A 46 6.90 -20.48 -4.67
C GLY A 46 5.87 -19.36 -4.68
N ARG A 47 5.45 -18.89 -5.87
CA ARG A 47 4.37 -17.90 -6.00
C ARG A 47 3.06 -18.40 -5.42
N ARG A 48 2.67 -19.64 -5.73
CA ARG A 48 1.43 -20.24 -5.20
C ARG A 48 1.48 -20.31 -3.67
N ALA A 49 2.57 -20.82 -3.11
CA ALA A 49 2.73 -20.92 -1.66
C ALA A 49 2.66 -19.55 -0.98
N LEU A 50 3.32 -18.52 -1.55
CA LEU A 50 3.28 -17.16 -1.03
C LEU A 50 1.88 -16.53 -1.11
N HIS A 51 1.14 -16.74 -2.20
CA HIS A 51 -0.25 -16.30 -2.31
C HIS A 51 -1.16 -17.03 -1.32
N THR A 52 -0.98 -18.34 -1.13
CA THR A 52 -1.74 -19.08 -0.11
C THR A 52 -1.47 -18.58 1.31
N ALA A 53 -0.23 -18.20 1.61
CA ALA A 53 0.16 -17.72 2.94
C ALA A 53 -0.32 -16.29 3.24
N LEU A 54 -0.19 -15.38 2.27
CA LEU A 54 -0.35 -13.93 2.48
C LEU A 54 -1.62 -13.36 1.83
N GLY A 55 -2.28 -14.11 0.95
CA GLY A 55 -3.47 -13.70 0.21
C GLY A 55 -3.16 -12.98 -1.11
N ASP A 56 -4.16 -12.25 -1.61
CA ASP A 56 -4.12 -11.64 -2.95
C ASP A 56 -3.62 -10.17 -2.94
N ASP A 57 -3.65 -9.47 -1.81
CA ASP A 57 -3.15 -8.08 -1.69
C ASP A 57 -1.64 -8.05 -1.45
N LEU A 58 -0.89 -8.64 -2.38
CA LEU A 58 0.57 -8.65 -2.38
C LEU A 58 1.13 -8.56 -3.78
N ARG A 59 2.38 -8.12 -3.90
CA ARG A 59 3.15 -8.17 -5.14
C ARG A 59 4.37 -9.06 -4.95
N LEU A 60 4.59 -9.95 -5.92
CA LEU A 60 5.73 -10.86 -5.95
C LEU A 60 6.59 -10.57 -7.16
N TYR A 61 7.87 -10.37 -6.91
CA TYR A 61 8.89 -10.25 -7.94
C TYR A 61 9.92 -11.37 -7.73
N VAL A 62 10.25 -12.10 -8.80
CA VAL A 62 11.36 -13.06 -8.76
C VAL A 62 12.65 -12.26 -8.86
N VAL A 63 13.48 -12.30 -7.82
CA VAL A 63 14.76 -11.59 -7.78
C VAL A 63 15.84 -12.47 -8.40
N THR A 64 15.87 -13.74 -8.05
CA THR A 64 16.89 -14.68 -8.53
C THR A 64 16.36 -16.11 -8.50
N VAL A 65 16.78 -16.92 -9.47
CA VAL A 65 16.62 -18.37 -9.47
C VAL A 65 18.02 -18.97 -9.48
N ASP A 66 18.39 -19.60 -8.37
CA ASP A 66 19.64 -20.32 -8.23
C ASP A 66 19.38 -21.81 -8.47
N GLN A 67 19.78 -22.29 -9.65
CA GLN A 67 19.60 -23.70 -10.02
C GLN A 67 20.63 -24.62 -9.35
N GLN A 68 21.81 -24.10 -8.98
CA GLN A 68 22.86 -24.92 -8.37
C GLN A 68 22.50 -25.31 -6.94
N HIS A 69 21.86 -24.40 -6.22
CA HIS A 69 21.43 -24.61 -4.84
C HIS A 69 19.93 -24.90 -4.71
N GLU A 70 19.22 -25.04 -5.84
CA GLU A 70 17.77 -25.26 -5.92
C GLU A 70 16.99 -24.25 -5.07
N ARG A 71 17.14 -22.96 -5.33
CA ARG A 71 16.49 -21.88 -4.57
C ARG A 71 15.92 -20.81 -5.48
N VAL A 72 14.78 -20.25 -5.10
CA VAL A 72 14.21 -19.04 -5.71
C VAL A 72 14.07 -17.96 -4.66
N THR A 73 14.59 -16.77 -4.93
CA THR A 73 14.41 -15.59 -4.08
C THR A 73 13.32 -14.70 -4.66
N PHE A 74 12.35 -14.37 -3.82
CA PHE A 74 11.25 -13.47 -4.11
C PHE A 74 11.38 -12.19 -3.31
N ARG A 75 11.11 -11.06 -3.94
CA ARG A 75 10.78 -9.81 -3.27
C ARG A 75 9.27 -9.77 -3.11
N VAL A 76 8.81 -9.74 -1.86
CA VAL A 76 7.41 -9.72 -1.50
C VAL A 76 7.07 -8.33 -0.97
N GLU A 77 6.05 -7.71 -1.54
CA GLU A 77 5.48 -6.46 -1.08
C GLU A 77 4.05 -6.70 -0.58
N VAL A 78 3.76 -6.37 0.67
CA VAL A 78 2.45 -6.57 1.30
C VAL A 78 1.95 -5.24 1.84
N THR A 79 0.76 -4.83 1.43
CA THR A 79 0.10 -3.63 1.97
C THR A 79 -0.81 -3.95 3.14
N SER A 80 -1.09 -2.96 3.97
CA SER A 80 -2.13 -3.04 5.02
C SER A 80 -1.87 -4.10 6.11
N ARG A 81 -0.62 -4.54 6.28
CA ARG A 81 -0.20 -5.47 7.35
C ARG A 81 1.05 -4.97 8.07
N THR A 82 1.25 -5.42 9.31
CA THR A 82 2.49 -5.17 10.05
C THR A 82 3.57 -6.17 9.64
N LEU A 83 4.84 -5.84 9.93
CA LEU A 83 5.94 -6.76 9.66
C LEU A 83 5.81 -8.04 10.48
N ASP A 84 5.41 -7.96 11.75
CA ASP A 84 5.26 -9.11 12.63
C ASP A 84 4.18 -10.08 12.12
N ASP A 85 3.05 -9.56 11.64
CA ASP A 85 2.00 -10.40 11.03
C ASP A 85 2.52 -11.13 9.79
N VAL A 86 3.27 -10.43 8.93
CA VAL A 86 3.85 -11.01 7.71
C VAL A 86 4.87 -12.10 8.06
N ILE A 87 5.75 -11.86 9.03
CA ILE A 87 6.72 -12.86 9.49
C ILE A 87 5.98 -14.07 10.09
N GLY A 88 4.97 -13.85 10.92
CA GLY A 88 4.17 -14.93 11.52
C GLY A 88 3.50 -15.82 10.48
N LEU A 89 2.90 -15.21 9.45
CA LEU A 89 2.26 -15.96 8.36
C LEU A 89 3.27 -16.72 7.51
N LEU A 90 4.40 -16.11 7.17
CA LEU A 90 5.45 -16.76 6.39
C LEU A 90 6.07 -17.94 7.14
N THR A 91 6.36 -17.76 8.43
CA THR A 91 6.93 -18.82 9.27
C THR A 91 5.94 -19.96 9.54
N CYS A 92 4.64 -19.67 9.59
CA CYS A 92 3.60 -20.70 9.73
C CYS A 92 3.35 -21.47 8.43
N ALA A 93 3.51 -20.84 7.26
CA ALA A 93 3.14 -21.44 5.99
C ALA A 93 4.33 -22.04 5.21
N LEU A 94 5.56 -21.60 5.49
CA LEU A 94 6.75 -21.97 4.74
C LEU A 94 7.84 -22.54 5.66
N ASP A 95 7.76 -23.84 5.94
CA ASP A 95 8.65 -24.54 6.89
C ASP A 95 10.15 -24.43 6.58
N ARG A 96 10.51 -24.22 5.31
CA ARG A 96 11.89 -24.24 4.82
C ARG A 96 12.31 -22.96 4.10
N ALA A 97 11.53 -21.90 4.19
CA ALA A 97 11.89 -20.63 3.57
C ALA A 97 12.85 -19.82 4.46
N THR A 98 13.78 -19.12 3.83
CA THR A 98 14.66 -18.17 4.51
C THR A 98 14.09 -16.76 4.32
N LEU A 99 13.90 -16.06 5.43
CA LEU A 99 13.53 -14.64 5.43
C LEU A 99 14.81 -13.79 5.38
N GLY A 100 14.90 -12.94 4.36
CA GLY A 100 16.01 -12.05 4.14
C GLY A 100 15.74 -10.63 4.64
N ARG A 101 16.19 -9.65 3.87
CA ARG A 101 16.03 -8.23 4.19
C ARG A 101 14.55 -7.87 4.28
N ALA A 102 14.14 -7.31 5.41
CA ALA A 102 12.81 -6.76 5.64
C ALA A 102 12.87 -5.24 5.80
N GLN A 103 11.87 -4.55 5.27
CA GLN A 103 11.70 -3.10 5.40
C GLN A 103 10.23 -2.79 5.58
N THR A 104 9.93 -1.82 6.45
CA THR A 104 8.58 -1.27 6.61
C THR A 104 8.60 0.19 6.18
N THR A 105 7.63 0.57 5.37
CA THR A 105 7.42 1.94 4.91
C THR A 105 5.93 2.23 4.83
N VAL A 106 5.57 3.43 4.39
CA VAL A 106 4.19 3.82 4.11
C VAL A 106 4.06 4.33 2.68
N ILE A 107 2.96 3.99 2.02
CA ILE A 107 2.66 4.46 0.67
C ILE A 107 1.33 5.17 0.62
N ARG A 108 1.16 6.06 -0.36
CA ARG A 108 -0.12 6.69 -0.66
C ARG A 108 -0.82 5.87 -1.73
N ARG A 109 -1.98 5.30 -1.41
CA ARG A 109 -2.85 4.56 -2.34
C ARG A 109 -4.11 5.38 -2.60
N PRO A 110 -4.65 5.41 -3.83
CA PRO A 110 -5.99 5.93 -4.07
C PRO A 110 -7.00 5.24 -3.14
N ARG A 111 -8.01 5.96 -2.66
CA ARG A 111 -9.17 5.32 -2.02
C ARG A 111 -9.95 4.59 -3.11
N ASP A 112 -9.92 3.25 -3.10
CA ASP A 112 -10.96 2.46 -3.78
C ASP A 112 -12.31 2.79 -3.10
N TYR A 113 -13.29 3.20 -3.90
CA TYR A 113 -14.66 3.53 -3.48
C TYR A 113 -15.60 2.43 -3.97
#